data_AF-A0AAV8V752-F1
#
_entry.id   AF-A0AAV8V752-F1
#
_cell.length_a   1.000
_cell.length_b   1.000
_cell.length_c   1.000
_cell.angle_alpha   90.00
_cell.angle_beta   90.00
_cell.angle_gamma   90.00
#
_symmetry.space_group_name_H-M   'P 1'
#
loop_
_entity.id
_entity.type
_entity.pdbx_description
1 polymer ?
#
loop_
_entity_poly.entity_id
_entity_poly.type
_entity_poly.pdbx_seq_one_letter_code
_entity_poly.pdbx_strand_id
1 'polypeptide(L)'
;MSGNAVKYYLIHRVMPALEEFKEGLNTLRLLDKLRGFIPEFKDLMCSSVSKLTADTLSSLFIVQLSETGSNKRNIEAKILSFWKDYLLDCEEGESEVQLKDILCFATATEQIPPLGFQSSPELQFLHDEEFLWPKANTCAPILYLPVSYKDNEYDKFKSNMDYGILNGMEFGQVNIPGAQDENAQHGDLDENVDTAKTKNNHPFVLNLIFINFEK
;
A
#
# COMPACT_ATOMS: atom_id res chain seq x y z
N MET A 1 -40.08 -18.75 -12.18
CA MET A 1 -39.82 -17.35 -12.61
C MET A 1 -38.53 -16.72 -12.07
N SER A 2 -37.59 -17.44 -11.41
CA SER A 2 -36.43 -16.78 -10.79
C SER A 2 -35.11 -16.77 -11.59
N GLY A 3 -34.95 -17.61 -12.63
CA GLY A 3 -33.69 -17.71 -13.38
C GLY A 3 -33.30 -16.50 -14.24
N ASN A 4 -34.30 -15.81 -14.84
CA ASN A 4 -34.04 -14.68 -15.75
C ASN A 4 -33.64 -13.40 -15.01
N ALA A 5 -34.19 -13.16 -13.83
CA ALA A 5 -33.83 -11.99 -13.02
C ALA A 5 -32.38 -12.08 -12.53
N VAL A 6 -31.96 -13.25 -12.05
CA VAL A 6 -30.58 -13.49 -11.61
C VAL A 6 -29.60 -13.33 -12.76
N LYS A 7 -29.91 -13.87 -13.95
CA LYS A 7 -29.07 -13.74 -15.14
C LYS A 7 -28.97 -12.29 -15.62
N TYR A 8 -30.06 -11.53 -15.52
CA TYR A 8 -30.06 -10.11 -15.85
C TYR A 8 -29.16 -9.29 -14.92
N TYR A 9 -29.32 -9.45 -13.61
CA TYR A 9 -28.59 -8.68 -12.61
C TYR A 9 -27.10 -9.04 -12.52
N LEU A 10 -26.76 -10.32 -12.69
CA LEU A 10 -25.37 -10.78 -12.55
C LEU A 10 -24.58 -10.73 -13.86
N ILE A 11 -25.23 -10.89 -15.01
CA ILE A 11 -24.53 -11.03 -16.30
C ILE A 11 -24.92 -9.88 -17.22
N HIS A 12 -26.18 -9.75 -17.61
CA HIS A 12 -26.56 -8.80 -18.67
C HIS A 12 -26.32 -7.33 -18.31
N ARG A 13 -26.44 -6.96 -17.04
CA ARG A 13 -26.19 -5.58 -16.59
C ARG A 13 -24.71 -5.15 -16.76
N VAL A 14 -23.77 -6.09 -16.64
CA VAL A 14 -22.33 -5.79 -16.75
C VAL A 14 -21.76 -6.04 -18.15
N MET A 15 -22.50 -6.74 -19.02
CA MET A 15 -22.04 -7.08 -20.37
C MET A 15 -21.63 -5.87 -21.22
N PRO A 16 -22.40 -4.76 -21.32
CA PRO A 16 -22.00 -3.63 -22.15
C PRO A 16 -20.65 -3.03 -21.74
N ALA A 17 -20.46 -2.79 -20.44
CA ALA A 17 -19.20 -2.28 -19.90
C ALA A 17 -18.04 -3.27 -20.10
N LEU A 18 -18.31 -4.58 -20.03
CA LEU A 18 -17.31 -5.60 -20.29
C LEU A 18 -16.89 -5.66 -21.76
N GLU A 19 -17.83 -5.52 -22.70
CA GLU A 19 -17.50 -5.49 -24.13
C GLU A 19 -16.71 -4.22 -24.49
N GLU A 20 -17.09 -3.05 -23.97
CA GLU A 20 -16.29 -1.82 -24.13
C GLU A 20 -14.89 -1.97 -23.53
N PHE A 21 -14.77 -2.63 -22.36
CA PHE A 21 -13.47 -2.92 -21.75
C PHE A 21 -12.62 -3.86 -22.63
N LYS A 22 -13.22 -4.90 -23.22
CA LYS A 22 -12.54 -5.79 -24.18
C LYS A 22 -12.08 -5.04 -25.42
N GLU A 23 -12.92 -4.18 -25.99
CA GLU A 23 -12.55 -3.32 -27.12
C GLU A 23 -11.37 -2.41 -26.76
N GLY A 24 -11.42 -1.79 -25.58
CA GLY A 24 -10.33 -0.99 -25.01
C GLY A 24 -9.02 -1.76 -24.91
N LEU A 25 -9.02 -2.97 -24.33
CA LEU A 25 -7.84 -3.84 -24.27
C LEU A 25 -7.32 -4.22 -25.66
N ASN A 26 -8.22 -4.37 -26.64
CA ASN A 26 -7.85 -4.71 -28.00
C ASN A 26 -7.14 -3.56 -28.73
N THR A 27 -7.37 -2.29 -28.34
CA THR A 27 -6.68 -1.13 -28.94
C THR A 27 -5.15 -1.21 -28.82
N LEU A 28 -4.66 -1.79 -27.72
CA LEU A 28 -3.23 -2.04 -27.47
C LEU A 28 -2.82 -3.51 -27.71
N ARG A 29 -3.70 -4.31 -28.33
CA ARG A 29 -3.51 -5.76 -28.56
C ARG A 29 -3.25 -6.56 -27.27
N LEU A 30 -3.75 -6.06 -26.14
CA LEU A 30 -3.58 -6.69 -24.84
C LEU A 30 -4.57 -7.85 -24.64
N LEU A 31 -5.72 -7.81 -25.31
CA LEU A 31 -6.77 -8.82 -25.18
C LEU A 31 -6.29 -10.24 -25.53
N ASP A 32 -5.59 -10.40 -26.66
CA ASP A 32 -5.07 -11.71 -27.09
C ASP A 32 -3.97 -12.22 -26.13
N LYS A 33 -3.17 -11.32 -25.57
CA LYS A 33 -2.14 -11.66 -24.57
C LYS A 33 -2.77 -12.08 -23.26
N LEU A 34 -3.77 -11.35 -22.78
CA LEU A 34 -4.50 -11.67 -21.55
C LEU A 34 -5.13 -13.07 -21.65
N ARG A 35 -5.76 -13.40 -22.78
CA ARG A 35 -6.33 -14.74 -23.03
C ARG A 35 -5.28 -15.86 -23.04
N GLY A 36 -4.09 -15.59 -23.56
CA GLY A 36 -2.99 -16.57 -23.61
C GLY A 36 -2.28 -16.80 -22.28
N PHE A 37 -2.39 -15.86 -21.33
CA PHE A 37 -1.63 -15.83 -20.07
C PHE A 37 -2.54 -15.46 -18.87
N ILE A 38 -3.74 -16.04 -18.82
CA ILE A 38 -4.76 -15.72 -17.80
C ILE A 38 -4.23 -15.84 -16.37
N PRO A 39 -3.53 -16.93 -15.98
CA PRO A 39 -3.00 -17.06 -14.62
C PRO A 39 -2.04 -15.94 -14.23
N GLU A 40 -1.16 -15.50 -15.15
CA GLU A 40 -0.18 -14.45 -14.90
C GLU A 40 -0.83 -13.06 -14.81
N PHE A 41 -1.81 -12.79 -15.68
CA PHE A 41 -2.57 -11.54 -15.63
C PHE A 41 -3.49 -11.46 -14.42
N LYS A 42 -3.90 -12.59 -13.85
CA LYS A 42 -4.71 -12.61 -12.64
C LYS A 42 -4.01 -11.91 -11.49
N ASP A 43 -2.74 -12.22 -11.24
CA ASP A 43 -1.98 -11.61 -10.14
C ASP A 43 -1.61 -10.15 -10.43
N LEU A 44 -1.49 -9.76 -11.71
CA LEU A 44 -1.23 -8.37 -12.11
C LEU A 44 -2.48 -7.48 -12.00
N MET A 45 -3.64 -8.01 -12.38
CA MET A 45 -4.89 -7.25 -12.52
C MET A 45 -5.80 -7.39 -11.30
N CYS A 46 -5.62 -8.44 -10.49
CA CYS A 46 -6.31 -8.61 -9.23
C CYS A 46 -5.36 -8.31 -8.08
N SER A 47 -5.77 -7.45 -7.16
CA SER A 47 -5.06 -7.30 -5.90
C SER A 47 -5.11 -8.63 -5.12
N SER A 48 -3.95 -9.21 -4.85
CA SER A 48 -3.79 -10.23 -3.83
C SER A 48 -3.47 -9.53 -2.51
N VAL A 49 -4.39 -9.61 -1.55
CA VAL A 49 -4.15 -9.07 -0.20
C VAL A 49 -3.18 -10.00 0.53
N SER A 50 -1.88 -9.75 0.39
CA SER A 50 -0.86 -10.31 1.27
C SER A 50 -0.59 -9.32 2.40
N LYS A 51 -0.52 -9.82 3.64
CA LYS A 51 -0.16 -8.98 4.79
C LYS A 51 1.32 -8.61 4.66
N LEU A 52 1.61 -7.32 4.59
CA LEU A 52 2.99 -6.83 4.67
C LEU A 52 3.56 -7.13 6.06
N THR A 53 4.77 -7.67 6.12
CA THR A 53 5.50 -7.96 7.37
C THR A 53 6.75 -7.10 7.46
N ALA A 54 7.29 -6.96 8.67
CA ALA A 54 8.54 -6.27 8.96
C ALA A 54 9.69 -6.88 8.16
N ASP A 55 9.76 -8.21 8.07
CA ASP A 55 10.79 -8.92 7.31
C ASP A 55 10.69 -8.65 5.80
N THR A 56 9.47 -8.66 5.25
CA THR A 56 9.23 -8.35 3.84
C THR A 56 9.62 -6.90 3.53
N LEU A 57 9.22 -5.95 4.38
CA LEU A 57 9.52 -4.54 4.18
C LEU A 57 11.01 -4.24 4.39
N SER A 58 11.66 -4.88 5.37
CA SER A 58 13.10 -4.78 5.60
C SER A 58 13.89 -5.27 4.38
N SER A 59 13.52 -6.43 3.86
CA SER A 59 14.17 -7.06 2.69
C SER A 59 13.91 -6.32 1.38
N LEU A 60 12.89 -5.45 1.33
CA LEU A 60 12.59 -4.62 0.17
C LEU A 60 13.69 -3.59 -0.10
N PHE A 61 14.33 -3.07 0.95
CA PHE A 61 15.31 -2.01 0.83
C PHE A 61 16.74 -2.55 0.70
N ILE A 62 17.46 -2.04 -0.30
CA ILE A 62 18.91 -2.21 -0.40
C ILE A 62 19.58 -1.20 0.53
N VAL A 63 20.23 -1.69 1.59
CA VAL A 63 20.89 -0.85 2.59
C VAL A 63 22.24 -0.35 2.06
N GLN A 64 22.38 0.97 1.94
CA GLN A 64 23.62 1.62 1.51
C GLN A 64 24.44 2.03 2.73
N LEU A 65 25.49 1.26 3.03
CA LEU A 65 26.36 1.50 4.17
C LEU A 65 27.68 2.17 3.73
N SER A 66 28.18 3.09 4.55
CA SER A 66 29.50 3.71 4.42
C SER A 66 30.63 2.66 4.44
N GLU A 67 31.84 3.04 4.06
CA GLU A 67 33.00 2.14 4.03
C GLU A 67 33.23 1.42 5.38
N THR A 68 33.59 0.13 5.28
CA THR A 68 33.92 -0.71 6.45
C THR A 68 35.05 -0.09 7.25
N GLY A 69 34.88 -0.01 8.58
CA GLY A 69 35.86 0.56 9.51
C GLY A 69 35.76 2.08 9.71
N SER A 70 34.87 2.77 8.98
CA SER A 70 34.59 4.19 9.23
C SER A 70 33.75 4.40 10.50
N ASN A 71 33.87 5.56 11.14
CA ASN A 71 32.98 5.96 12.24
C ASN A 71 31.50 5.96 11.80
N LYS A 72 31.25 6.37 10.55
CA LYS A 72 29.92 6.35 9.93
C LYS A 72 29.31 4.95 9.93
N ARG A 73 30.07 3.94 9.52
CA ARG A 73 29.60 2.54 9.49
C ARG A 73 29.08 2.05 10.85
N ASN A 74 29.76 2.41 11.94
CA ASN A 74 29.33 2.01 13.28
C ASN A 74 28.01 2.68 13.69
N ILE A 75 27.86 3.97 13.37
CA ILE A 75 26.63 4.72 13.62
C ILE A 75 25.48 4.13 12.79
N GLU A 76 25.70 3.88 11.50
CA GLU A 76 24.72 3.29 10.59
C GLU A 76 24.26 1.92 11.05
N ALA A 77 25.17 1.07 11.53
CA ALA A 77 24.82 -0.26 12.02
C ALA A 77 23.85 -0.21 13.22
N LYS A 78 24.04 0.76 14.13
CA LYS A 78 23.11 1.02 15.23
C LYS A 78 21.77 1.57 14.74
N ILE A 79 21.78 2.52 13.82
CA ILE A 79 20.52 3.05 13.27
C ILE A 79 19.77 1.94 12.51
N LEU A 80 20.49 1.00 11.89
CA LEU A 80 19.91 -0.17 11.25
C LEU A 80 19.29 -1.15 12.25
N SER A 81 19.81 -1.27 13.48
CA SER A 81 19.11 -2.04 14.52
C SER A 81 17.84 -1.33 14.97
N PHE A 82 17.89 -0.01 15.22
CA PHE A 82 16.69 0.78 15.54
C PHE A 82 15.63 0.68 14.45
N TRP A 83 16.04 0.71 13.17
CA TRP A 83 15.12 0.52 12.04
C TRP A 83 14.42 -0.84 12.09
N LYS A 84 15.14 -1.92 12.35
CA LYS A 84 14.56 -3.27 12.42
C LYS A 84 13.59 -3.41 13.58
N ASP A 85 13.96 -2.88 14.75
CA ASP A 85 13.09 -2.87 15.93
C ASP A 85 11.83 -2.04 15.66
N TYR A 86 11.98 -0.88 15.01
CA TYR A 86 10.85 -0.03 14.61
C TYR A 86 9.89 -0.73 13.65
N LEU A 87 10.40 -1.49 12.67
CA LEU A 87 9.56 -2.29 11.78
C LEU A 87 8.76 -3.36 12.54
N LEU A 88 9.35 -4.00 13.55
CA LEU A 88 8.65 -4.97 14.40
C LEU A 88 7.54 -4.29 15.20
N ASP A 89 7.84 -3.16 15.85
CA ASP A 89 6.84 -2.38 16.58
C ASP A 89 5.67 -1.97 15.67
N CYS A 90 5.94 -1.57 14.42
CA CYS A 90 4.90 -1.25 13.44
C CYS A 90 4.06 -2.46 13.03
N GLU A 91 4.67 -3.66 12.95
CA GLU A 91 3.95 -4.91 12.65
C GLU A 91 3.06 -5.35 13.82
N GLU A 92 3.55 -5.19 15.04
CA GLU A 92 2.89 -5.57 16.29
C GLU A 92 1.84 -4.55 16.76
N GLY A 93 1.81 -3.37 16.13
CA GLY A 93 0.86 -2.29 16.45
C GLY A 93 1.28 -1.48 17.69
N GLU A 94 2.57 -1.47 18.00
CA GLU A 94 3.17 -0.71 19.10
C GLU A 94 3.67 0.68 18.67
N SER A 95 3.62 1.00 17.37
CA SER A 95 3.91 2.34 16.79
C SER A 95 2.61 3.00 16.28
N GLU A 96 2.60 4.32 16.16
CA GLU A 96 1.49 5.06 15.52
C GLU A 96 1.42 4.81 14.00
N VAL A 97 2.54 4.38 13.39
CA VAL A 97 2.70 4.12 11.96
C VAL A 97 2.52 2.63 11.67
N GLN A 98 1.84 2.31 10.56
CA GLN A 98 1.75 0.95 10.04
C GLN A 98 2.80 0.73 8.94
N LEU A 99 3.17 -0.54 8.69
CA LEU A 99 4.13 -0.89 7.63
C LEU A 99 3.74 -0.35 6.24
N LYS A 100 2.45 -0.26 5.94
CA LYS A 100 1.95 0.30 4.66
C LYS A 100 2.23 1.81 4.54
N ASP A 101 2.24 2.52 5.67
CA ASP A 101 2.48 3.97 5.70
C ASP A 101 3.96 4.23 5.42
N ILE A 102 4.85 3.39 5.97
CA ILE A 102 6.27 3.38 5.65
C ILE A 102 6.49 3.11 4.15
N LEU A 103 5.83 2.08 3.61
CA LEU A 103 5.92 1.73 2.20
C LEU A 103 5.46 2.90 1.32
N CYS A 104 4.33 3.51 1.65
CA CYS A 104 3.77 4.64 0.93
C CYS A 104 4.70 5.87 1.00
N PHE A 105 5.22 6.18 2.19
CA PHE A 105 6.16 7.27 2.39
C PHE A 105 7.42 7.11 1.53
N ALA A 106 7.99 5.91 1.47
CA ALA A 106 9.22 5.66 0.73
C ALA A 106 9.02 5.51 -0.79
N THR A 107 7.87 4.99 -1.23
CA THR A 107 7.67 4.51 -2.61
C THR A 107 6.44 5.06 -3.32
N ALA A 108 5.64 5.90 -2.66
CA ALA A 108 4.36 6.44 -3.12
C ALA A 108 3.29 5.38 -3.47
N THR A 109 3.41 4.16 -2.93
CA THR A 109 2.40 3.10 -3.06
C THR A 109 2.18 2.40 -1.72
N GLU A 110 0.94 2.00 -1.46
CA GLU A 110 0.56 1.25 -0.24
C GLU A 110 0.75 -0.27 -0.40
N GLN A 111 1.06 -0.74 -1.61
CA GLN A 111 1.31 -2.15 -1.93
C GLN A 111 2.54 -2.31 -2.81
N ILE A 112 3.29 -3.39 -2.59
CA ILE A 112 4.41 -3.77 -3.46
C ILE A 112 3.81 -4.15 -4.83
N PRO A 113 4.24 -3.53 -5.95
CA PRO A 113 3.71 -3.88 -7.26
C PRO A 113 3.90 -5.37 -7.57
N PRO A 114 2.98 -6.05 -8.27
CA PRO A 114 3.09 -7.47 -8.59
C PRO A 114 4.38 -7.84 -9.35
N LEU A 115 4.91 -6.92 -10.15
CA LEU A 115 6.17 -7.08 -10.88
C LEU A 115 7.38 -6.47 -10.16
N GLY A 116 7.20 -6.02 -8.92
CA GLY A 116 8.19 -5.27 -8.16
C GLY A 116 8.37 -3.83 -8.64
N PHE A 117 9.34 -3.14 -8.04
CA PHE A 117 9.69 -1.77 -8.39
C PHE A 117 10.68 -1.73 -9.56
N GLN A 118 10.58 -0.70 -10.42
CA GLN A 118 11.51 -0.51 -11.54
C GLN A 118 12.95 -0.29 -11.07
N SER A 119 13.11 0.44 -9.97
CA SER A 119 14.36 0.58 -9.22
C SER A 119 14.13 0.01 -7.83
N SER A 120 15.05 -0.83 -7.36
CA SER A 120 15.00 -1.36 -5.99
C SER A 120 15.03 -0.21 -4.98
N PRO A 121 14.09 -0.16 -4.02
CA PRO A 121 14.13 0.84 -2.97
C PRO A 121 15.45 0.80 -2.19
N GLU A 122 15.94 1.95 -1.78
CA GLU A 122 17.19 2.07 -1.03
C GLU A 122 16.96 2.62 0.37
N LEU A 123 17.75 2.12 1.33
CA LEU A 123 17.83 2.67 2.68
C LEU A 123 19.19 3.34 2.85
N GLN A 124 19.18 4.66 3.04
CA GLN A 124 20.37 5.49 3.21
C GLN A 124 20.34 6.23 4.55
N PHE A 125 21.45 6.86 4.92
CA PHE A 125 21.63 7.49 6.23
C PHE A 125 21.94 8.98 6.11
N LEU A 126 21.21 9.81 6.86
CA LEU A 126 21.44 11.26 6.95
C LEU A 126 22.51 11.53 8.00
N HIS A 127 23.75 11.70 7.56
CA HIS A 127 24.90 12.05 8.42
C HIS A 127 24.96 13.53 8.83
N ASP A 128 23.86 14.24 8.68
CA ASP A 128 23.70 15.60 9.17
C ASP A 128 22.91 15.54 10.48
N GLU A 129 23.61 15.83 11.59
CA GLU A 129 23.13 15.65 12.96
C GLU A 129 21.95 16.59 13.31
N GLU A 130 21.68 17.61 12.51
CA GLU A 130 20.53 18.51 12.70
C GLU A 130 19.21 17.86 12.29
N PHE A 131 19.24 16.82 11.45
CA PHE A 131 18.03 16.11 11.04
C PHE A 131 17.62 15.04 12.05
N LEU A 132 16.38 15.18 12.52
CA LEU A 132 15.74 14.23 13.43
C LEU A 132 14.71 13.34 12.71
N TRP A 133 14.14 13.78 11.59
CA TRP A 133 13.04 13.06 10.93
C TRP A 133 13.51 12.29 9.69
N PRO A 134 12.86 11.17 9.35
CA PRO A 134 13.11 10.47 8.10
C PRO A 134 12.78 11.37 6.90
N LYS A 135 13.41 11.08 5.77
CA LYS A 135 13.08 11.69 4.47
C LYS A 135 12.89 10.62 3.42
N ALA A 136 12.11 10.92 2.39
CA ALA A 136 11.94 10.04 1.25
C ALA A 136 12.16 10.77 -0.08
N ASN A 137 12.68 10.04 -1.06
CA ASN A 137 12.65 10.40 -2.48
C ASN A 137 11.92 9.30 -3.24
N THR A 138 10.63 9.51 -3.49
CA THR A 138 9.74 8.52 -4.10
C THR A 138 10.02 8.29 -5.59
N CYS A 139 10.73 9.20 -6.28
CA CYS A 139 11.13 9.00 -7.68
C CYS A 139 12.25 7.97 -7.84
N ALA A 140 13.19 7.93 -6.89
CA ALA A 140 14.31 6.99 -6.85
C ALA A 140 14.16 5.91 -5.76
N PRO A 141 12.92 5.65 -5.32
CA PRO A 141 12.53 5.18 -3.98
C PRO A 141 13.65 5.08 -2.93
N ILE A 142 14.11 6.22 -2.39
CA ILE A 142 15.14 6.26 -1.35
C ILE A 142 14.51 6.70 -0.02
N LEU A 143 14.63 5.87 1.02
CA LEU A 143 14.32 6.21 2.40
C LEU A 143 15.62 6.60 3.13
N TYR A 144 15.62 7.76 3.76
CA TYR A 144 16.76 8.28 4.50
C TYR A 144 16.49 8.25 6.01
N LEU A 145 17.33 7.55 6.76
CA LEU A 145 17.26 7.45 8.21
C LEU A 145 18.19 8.48 8.90
N PRO A 146 17.71 9.25 9.89
CA PRO A 146 18.54 10.17 10.65
C PRO A 146 19.51 9.43 11.59
N VAL A 147 20.75 9.92 11.70
CA VAL A 147 21.80 9.26 12.50
C VAL A 147 22.10 9.89 13.86
N SER A 148 21.39 10.97 14.20
CA SER A 148 21.64 11.83 15.37
C SER A 148 21.28 11.19 16.73
N TYR A 149 20.83 9.94 16.75
CA TYR A 149 20.41 9.22 17.96
C TYR A 149 21.55 8.51 18.67
N LYS A 150 21.51 8.48 20.00
CA LYS A 150 22.41 7.68 20.85
C LYS A 150 21.84 6.27 21.10
N ASP A 151 22.67 5.39 21.66
CA ASP A 151 22.35 3.97 21.88
C ASP A 151 21.10 3.75 22.75
N ASN A 152 20.77 4.69 23.63
CA ASN A 152 19.62 4.65 24.54
C ASN A 152 18.44 5.52 24.08
N GLU A 153 18.42 5.96 22.83
CA GLU A 153 17.41 6.88 22.30
C GLU A 153 16.47 6.23 21.27
N TYR A 154 16.21 4.93 21.40
CA TYR A 154 15.27 4.22 20.51
C TYR A 154 13.87 4.83 20.54
N ASP A 155 13.31 5.12 21.72
CA ASP A 155 11.96 5.70 21.83
C ASP A 155 11.86 7.07 21.13
N LYS A 156 12.94 7.85 21.18
CA LYS A 156 13.04 9.13 20.48
C LYS A 156 13.14 8.93 18.98
N PHE A 157 13.90 7.93 18.52
CA PHE A 157 13.95 7.53 17.12
C PHE A 157 12.56 7.15 16.62
N LYS A 158 11.87 6.24 17.33
CA LYS A 158 10.51 5.80 17.02
C LYS A 158 9.52 6.96 16.93
N SER A 159 9.48 7.84 17.94
CA SER A 159 8.56 8.99 17.94
C SER A 159 8.83 9.96 16.78
N ASN A 160 10.09 10.20 16.43
CA ASN A 160 10.43 11.04 15.28
C ASN A 160 10.17 10.34 13.93
N MET A 161 10.34 9.02 13.85
CA MET A 161 9.94 8.25 12.67
C MET A 161 8.43 8.37 12.45
N ASP A 162 7.64 8.14 13.50
CA ASP A 162 6.18 8.26 13.48
C ASP A 162 5.75 9.65 13.00
N TYR A 163 6.27 10.69 13.66
CA TYR A 163 5.97 12.07 13.30
C TYR A 163 6.37 12.38 11.85
N GLY A 164 7.59 12.01 11.43
CA GLY A 164 8.11 12.35 10.10
C GLY A 164 7.33 11.66 8.98
N ILE A 165 6.96 10.40 9.17
CA ILE A 165 6.18 9.64 8.19
C ILE A 165 4.75 10.17 8.10
N LEU A 166 4.06 10.32 9.24
CA LEU A 166 2.66 10.77 9.25
C LEU A 166 2.47 12.18 8.69
N ASN A 167 3.42 13.09 8.96
CA ASN A 167 3.36 14.46 8.44
C ASN A 167 3.97 14.61 7.04
N GLY A 168 4.77 13.64 6.58
CA GLY A 168 5.41 13.66 5.27
C GLY A 168 4.53 13.14 4.13
N MET A 169 3.42 12.47 4.43
CA MET A 169 2.50 11.87 3.45
C MET A 169 1.41 12.81 2.90
N GLU A 170 1.56 14.15 3.01
CA GLU A 170 0.52 15.13 2.65
C GLU A 170 0.04 15.15 1.18
N PHE A 171 0.59 14.30 0.29
CA PHE A 171 0.01 14.07 -1.03
C PHE A 171 -0.55 12.63 -1.15
N GLY A 172 -1.87 12.50 -0.95
CA GLY A 172 -2.63 11.30 -1.35
C GLY A 172 -3.69 10.81 -0.38
N GLN A 173 -3.61 11.15 0.92
CA GLN A 173 -4.61 10.74 1.90
C GLN A 173 -5.66 11.84 2.10
N VAL A 174 -6.86 11.64 1.55
CA VAL A 174 -8.05 12.34 2.04
C VAL A 174 -8.38 11.75 3.41
N ASN A 175 -7.78 12.30 4.46
CA ASN A 175 -8.31 12.16 5.81
C ASN A 175 -9.67 12.86 5.81
N ILE A 176 -10.79 12.12 5.86
CA ILE A 176 -12.10 12.69 6.16
C ILE A 176 -12.22 12.66 7.69
N PRO A 177 -12.05 13.78 8.41
CA PRO A 177 -12.26 13.81 9.84
C PRO A 177 -13.78 13.85 10.07
N GLY A 178 -14.36 12.80 10.64
CA GLY A 178 -15.80 12.80 10.98
C GLY A 178 -16.51 11.45 11.08
N ALA A 179 -15.86 10.31 10.87
CA ALA A 179 -16.47 9.01 11.18
C ALA A 179 -16.31 8.68 12.68
N GLN A 180 -16.95 9.48 13.55
CA GLN A 180 -17.26 9.03 14.90
C GLN A 180 -18.67 8.43 14.86
N ASP A 181 -18.80 7.22 15.39
CA ASP A 181 -20.07 6.52 15.55
C ASP A 181 -21.01 7.33 16.45
N GLU A 182 -21.89 8.13 15.85
CA GLU A 182 -23.03 8.72 16.51
C GLU A 182 -24.26 7.81 16.33
N ASN A 183 -24.58 7.03 17.35
CA ASN A 183 -25.93 6.51 17.52
C ASN A 183 -26.27 6.35 19.01
N ALA A 184 -26.74 7.46 19.58
CA ALA A 184 -27.59 7.47 20.76
C ALA A 184 -28.87 8.26 20.48
N GLN A 185 -30.00 7.55 20.50
CA GLN A 185 -31.38 7.98 20.79
C GLN A 185 -32.26 8.69 19.73
N HIS A 186 -33.18 7.88 19.18
CA HIS A 186 -34.66 7.99 19.19
C HIS A 186 -35.41 9.14 18.47
N GLY A 187 -36.25 8.77 17.49
CA GLY A 187 -37.37 9.56 16.98
C GLY A 187 -37.85 9.15 15.57
N ASP A 188 -39.07 8.62 15.46
CA ASP A 188 -39.76 8.17 14.24
C ASP A 188 -40.00 9.29 13.19
N LEU A 189 -39.98 8.89 11.90
CA LEU A 189 -40.98 9.11 10.82
C LEU A 189 -40.34 9.35 9.42
N ASP A 190 -40.62 8.41 8.52
CA ASP A 190 -40.77 8.45 7.04
C ASP A 190 -39.95 9.45 6.18
N GLU A 191 -39.07 8.92 5.31
CA GLU A 191 -39.21 9.01 3.84
C GLU A 191 -38.05 8.30 3.08
N ASN A 192 -38.42 7.64 1.98
CA ASN A 192 -37.57 6.99 0.98
C ASN A 192 -36.41 7.89 0.48
N VAL A 193 -35.14 7.46 0.63
CA VAL A 193 -34.11 7.61 -0.42
C VAL A 193 -33.12 6.44 -0.34
N ASP A 194 -33.11 5.66 -1.42
CA ASP A 194 -32.17 4.62 -1.78
C ASP A 194 -30.75 5.19 -1.97
N THR A 195 -29.80 4.84 -1.10
CA THR A 195 -28.36 4.98 -1.38
C THR A 195 -27.59 3.76 -0.89
N ALA A 196 -27.67 2.68 -1.65
CA ALA A 196 -26.73 1.57 -1.54
C ALA A 196 -25.30 2.03 -1.91
N LYS A 197 -24.51 2.45 -0.92
CA LYS A 197 -23.04 2.50 -1.00
C LYS A 197 -22.52 1.08 -1.21
N THR A 198 -22.38 0.68 -2.47
CA THR A 198 -21.81 -0.62 -2.84
C THR A 198 -20.29 -0.55 -2.76
N LYS A 199 -19.73 -1.18 -1.73
CA LYS A 199 -18.33 -1.61 -1.69
C LYS A 199 -18.13 -2.68 -2.77
N ASN A 200 -17.83 -2.25 -4.00
CA ASN A 200 -17.57 -3.12 -5.16
C ASN A 200 -16.16 -3.75 -5.10
N ASN A 201 -15.87 -4.51 -4.05
CA ASN A 201 -14.64 -5.29 -3.97
C ASN A 201 -14.94 -6.74 -3.58
N HIS A 202 -15.86 -7.37 -4.32
CA HIS A 202 -16.19 -8.78 -4.10
C HIS A 202 -15.44 -9.68 -5.09
N PRO A 203 -14.78 -10.77 -4.65
CA PRO A 203 -14.14 -11.77 -5.52
C PRO A 203 -15.03 -12.37 -6.64
N PHE A 204 -16.34 -12.16 -6.61
CA PHE A 204 -17.25 -12.59 -7.67
C PHE A 204 -17.11 -11.78 -8.96
N VAL A 205 -16.87 -10.46 -8.91
CA VAL A 205 -16.77 -9.62 -10.11
C VAL A 205 -15.49 -9.93 -10.87
N LEU A 206 -14.37 -10.13 -10.15
CA LEU A 206 -13.09 -10.54 -10.73
C LEU A 206 -13.17 -11.92 -11.35
N ASN A 207 -13.79 -12.90 -10.66
CA ASN A 207 -14.03 -14.22 -11.25
C ASN A 207 -14.92 -14.11 -12.50
N LEU A 208 -15.93 -13.23 -12.53
CA LEU A 208 -16.75 -13.05 -13.72
C LEU A 208 -15.97 -12.47 -14.90
N ILE A 209 -15.03 -11.56 -14.64
CA ILE A 209 -14.15 -10.99 -15.65
C ILE A 209 -13.28 -12.10 -16.28
N PHE A 210 -12.57 -12.89 -15.46
CA PHE A 210 -11.71 -13.98 -15.97
C PHE A 210 -12.49 -15.14 -16.60
N ILE A 211 -13.66 -15.52 -16.05
CA ILE A 211 -14.55 -16.52 -16.67
C ILE A 211 -15.04 -16.07 -18.06
N ASN A 212 -15.20 -14.76 -18.30
CA ASN A 212 -15.57 -14.22 -19.60
C ASN A 212 -14.37 -13.98 -20.55
N PHE A 213 -13.14 -14.13 -20.06
CA PHE A 213 -11.92 -14.12 -20.89
C PHE A 213 -11.47 -15.53 -21.29
N GLU A 214 -11.83 -16.57 -20.53
CA GLU A 214 -11.61 -17.98 -20.88
C GLU A 214 -12.50 -18.51 -22.03
N LYS A 215 -13.46 -17.71 -22.51
CA LYS A 215 -14.36 -18.02 -23.63
C LYS A 215 -14.09 -17.14 -24.85
#